data_AF-A7J3S4-F1
#
_entry.id   AF-A7J3S4-F1
#
_cell.length_a   1.000
_cell.length_b   1.000
_cell.length_c   1.000
_cell.angle_alpha   90.00
_cell.angle_beta   90.00
_cell.angle_gamma   90.00
#
_symmetry.space_group_name_H-M   'P 1'
#
loop_
_entity.id
_entity.type
_entity.pdbx_description
1 polymer ?
#
loop_
_entity_poly.entity_id
_entity_poly.type
_entity_poly.pdbx_seq_one_letter_code
_entity_poly.pdbx_strand_id
1 'polypeptide(L)'
;VQAEQLNWLHYLMNFGSITANDSAANFDGIRVDAVDNVDADLLQIAADYFKAAYGVDKNDATANQHLSILEDWSHNDPEYVKDFGNNQLTMDDYMHTQLIWSLTKDMRMRGTMQRFMDYYLVNRNHDSTENTAIPNYSFVRAHDSEVQTVIAQIISELHPDVKNSLAPTADQLAEAFKVYNNDEKQADKKYTQYTMPSAYAMLLTNKDTV
;
A
#
# COMPACT_ATOMS: atom_id res chain seq x y z
N VAL A 1 -6.70 5.22 25.56
CA VAL A 1 -5.92 5.17 24.30
C VAL A 1 -6.85 5.05 23.11
N GLN A 2 -7.66 3.99 22.99
CA GLN A 2 -8.65 3.83 21.90
C GLN A 2 -9.56 5.06 21.68
N ALA A 3 -10.15 5.61 22.74
CA ALA A 3 -10.97 6.83 22.63
C ALA A 3 -10.17 8.07 22.14
N GLU A 4 -8.87 8.15 22.43
CA GLU A 4 -8.02 9.22 21.92
C GLU A 4 -7.70 9.01 20.44
N GLN A 5 -7.50 7.77 20.00
CA GLN A 5 -7.34 7.47 18.56
C GLN A 5 -8.61 7.85 17.78
N LEU A 6 -9.80 7.63 18.34
CA LEU A 6 -11.06 8.12 17.77
C LEU A 6 -11.14 9.66 17.74
N ASN A 7 -10.70 10.33 18.81
CA ASN A 7 -10.63 11.80 18.85
C ASN A 7 -9.69 12.35 17.78
N TRP A 8 -8.51 11.74 17.62
CA TRP A 8 -7.55 12.12 16.59
C TRP A 8 -8.07 11.85 15.17
N LEU A 9 -8.72 10.70 14.96
CA LEU A 9 -9.42 10.40 13.72
C LEU A 9 -10.46 11.49 13.39
N HIS A 10 -11.32 11.85 14.35
CA HIS A 10 -12.30 12.91 14.15
C HIS A 10 -11.65 14.25 13.82
N TYR A 11 -10.54 14.58 14.50
CA TYR A 11 -9.77 15.80 14.23
C TYR A 11 -9.26 15.84 12.79
N LEU A 12 -8.66 14.75 12.29
CA LEU A 12 -8.16 14.66 10.92
C LEU A 12 -9.31 14.81 9.91
N MET A 13 -10.39 14.08 10.11
CA MET A 13 -11.55 14.10 9.22
C MET A 13 -12.34 15.44 9.25
N ASN A 14 -11.99 16.34 10.17
CA ASN A 14 -12.54 17.69 10.29
C ASN A 14 -11.43 18.74 10.32
N PHE A 15 -10.25 18.44 9.77
CA PHE A 15 -9.04 19.25 9.93
C PHE A 15 -9.24 20.69 9.45
N GLY A 16 -9.78 20.90 8.25
CA GLY A 16 -10.05 22.21 7.70
C GLY A 16 -11.10 22.98 8.50
N SER A 17 -12.18 22.29 8.90
CA SER A 17 -13.22 22.87 9.76
C SER A 17 -12.63 23.35 11.09
N ILE A 18 -11.77 22.54 11.73
CA ILE A 18 -11.22 22.83 13.06
C ILE A 18 -10.11 23.89 13.01
N THR A 19 -9.23 23.83 12.01
CA THR A 19 -8.01 24.66 11.97
C THR A 19 -8.19 25.95 11.18
N ALA A 20 -9.16 26.01 10.26
CA ALA A 20 -9.33 27.13 9.34
C ALA A 20 -10.79 27.59 9.17
N ASN A 21 -11.77 26.97 9.85
CA ASN A 21 -13.20 27.16 9.58
C ASN A 21 -13.56 26.92 8.08
N ASP A 22 -12.86 26.00 7.43
CA ASP A 22 -13.05 25.67 6.01
C ASP A 22 -13.39 24.19 5.85
N SER A 23 -14.68 23.90 5.66
CA SER A 23 -15.15 22.52 5.50
C SER A 23 -14.74 21.86 4.19
N ALA A 24 -14.28 22.63 3.20
CA ALA A 24 -13.76 22.09 1.94
C ALA A 24 -12.30 21.64 2.06
N ALA A 25 -11.65 21.91 3.19
CA ALA A 25 -10.26 21.53 3.47
C ALA A 25 -10.15 20.35 4.47
N ASN A 26 -11.18 19.51 4.56
CA ASN A 26 -11.17 18.28 5.35
C ASN A 26 -10.59 17.11 4.55
N PHE A 27 -10.10 16.09 5.24
CA PHE A 27 -9.75 14.81 4.61
C PHE A 27 -11.01 13.97 4.38
N ASP A 28 -10.99 13.14 3.33
CA ASP A 28 -12.14 12.32 2.93
C ASP A 28 -11.98 10.83 3.29
N GLY A 29 -10.74 10.36 3.54
CA GLY A 29 -10.45 9.00 3.93
C GLY A 29 -9.16 8.90 4.72
N ILE A 30 -8.86 7.71 5.24
CA ILE A 30 -7.65 7.44 6.01
C ILE A 30 -6.85 6.26 5.44
N ARG A 31 -5.55 6.24 5.75
CA ARG A 31 -4.74 5.02 5.75
C ARG A 31 -4.49 4.62 7.19
N VAL A 32 -4.83 3.40 7.57
CA VAL A 32 -4.43 2.83 8.87
C VAL A 32 -3.02 2.28 8.71
N ASP A 33 -2.06 2.95 9.34
CA ASP A 33 -0.64 2.61 9.32
C ASP A 33 -0.35 1.39 10.21
N ALA A 34 0.58 0.53 9.77
CA ALA A 34 1.14 -0.57 10.56
C ALA A 34 0.08 -1.44 11.28
N VAL A 35 -0.93 -1.91 10.55
CA VAL A 35 -2.08 -2.66 11.11
C VAL A 35 -1.63 -3.86 11.93
N ASP A 36 -0.62 -4.59 11.46
CA ASP A 36 -0.05 -5.78 12.11
C ASP A 36 0.74 -5.49 13.39
N ASN A 37 0.89 -4.22 13.77
CA ASN A 37 1.69 -3.78 14.91
C ASN A 37 0.86 -3.08 15.99
N VAL A 38 -0.46 -3.05 15.83
CA VAL A 38 -1.39 -2.42 16.75
C VAL A 38 -2.54 -3.37 17.14
N ASP A 39 -3.35 -2.95 18.10
CA ASP A 39 -4.56 -3.66 18.47
C ASP A 39 -5.62 -3.51 17.35
N ALA A 40 -6.13 -4.64 16.84
CA ALA A 40 -7.09 -4.69 15.74
C ALA A 40 -8.43 -4.01 16.07
N ASP A 41 -8.75 -3.79 17.36
CA ASP A 41 -9.90 -2.99 17.78
C ASP A 41 -9.96 -1.62 17.09
N LEU A 42 -8.82 -1.04 16.70
CA LEU A 42 -8.76 0.23 15.97
C LEU A 42 -9.45 0.18 14.61
N LEU A 43 -9.52 -0.98 13.95
CA LEU A 43 -10.21 -1.15 12.67
C LEU A 43 -11.73 -1.01 12.84
N GLN A 44 -12.28 -1.61 13.92
CA GLN A 44 -13.70 -1.48 14.24
C GLN A 44 -14.04 -0.05 14.70
N ILE A 45 -13.18 0.59 15.49
CA ILE A 45 -13.37 1.99 15.91
C ILE A 45 -13.42 2.93 14.69
N ALA A 46 -12.49 2.77 13.75
CA ALA A 46 -12.49 3.55 12.52
C ALA A 46 -13.72 3.24 11.65
N ALA A 47 -14.08 1.96 11.49
CA ALA A 47 -15.26 1.56 10.73
C ALA A 47 -16.55 2.16 11.31
N ASP A 48 -16.76 2.08 12.62
CA ASP A 48 -17.94 2.62 13.29
C ASP A 48 -18.02 4.14 13.17
N TYR A 49 -16.89 4.84 13.25
CA TYR A 49 -16.83 6.28 12.98
C TYR A 49 -17.30 6.63 11.57
N PHE A 50 -16.75 5.99 10.54
CA PHE A 50 -17.11 6.29 9.14
C PHE A 50 -18.56 5.93 8.82
N LYS A 51 -19.07 4.83 9.38
CA LYS A 51 -20.50 4.47 9.27
C LYS A 51 -21.40 5.52 9.91
N ALA A 52 -21.05 5.98 11.11
CA ALA A 52 -21.85 6.96 11.83
C ALA A 52 -21.78 8.36 11.20
N ALA A 53 -20.60 8.82 10.80
CA ALA A 53 -20.37 10.16 10.29
C ALA A 53 -20.80 10.32 8.82
N TYR A 54 -20.60 9.30 8.00
CA TYR A 54 -20.75 9.40 6.54
C TYR A 54 -21.74 8.40 5.95
N GLY A 55 -22.14 7.35 6.68
CA GLY A 55 -23.07 6.34 6.16
C GLY A 55 -22.46 5.46 5.07
N VAL A 56 -21.16 5.16 5.17
CA VAL A 56 -20.44 4.31 4.18
C VAL A 56 -21.02 2.91 4.04
N ASP A 57 -21.77 2.41 5.03
CA ASP A 57 -22.44 1.11 4.99
C ASP A 57 -23.80 1.12 4.24
N LYS A 58 -24.23 2.27 3.72
CA LYS A 58 -25.56 2.39 3.11
C LYS A 58 -25.60 2.01 1.64
N ASN A 59 -24.56 2.33 0.87
CA ASN A 59 -24.43 2.02 -0.55
C ASN A 59 -23.04 2.44 -1.07
N ASP A 60 -22.67 1.91 -2.24
CA ASP A 60 -21.37 2.16 -2.89
C ASP A 60 -21.12 3.64 -3.18
N ALA A 61 -22.15 4.41 -3.55
CA ALA A 61 -21.96 5.83 -3.87
C ALA A 61 -21.52 6.65 -2.66
N THR A 62 -21.98 6.29 -1.46
CA THR A 62 -21.55 6.91 -0.20
C THR A 62 -20.22 6.33 0.28
N ALA A 63 -20.02 5.02 0.18
CA ALA A 63 -18.74 4.38 0.53
C ALA A 63 -17.58 4.96 -0.29
N ASN A 64 -17.78 5.11 -1.60
CA ASN A 64 -16.75 5.56 -2.54
C ASN A 64 -16.35 7.03 -2.37
N GLN A 65 -17.14 7.82 -1.64
CA GLN A 65 -16.77 9.20 -1.27
C GLN A 65 -15.75 9.24 -0.12
N HIS A 66 -15.61 8.14 0.62
CA HIS A 66 -14.80 8.06 1.83
C HIS A 66 -13.92 6.80 1.88
N LEU A 67 -13.34 6.42 0.74
CA LEU A 67 -12.46 5.25 0.64
C LEU A 67 -11.27 5.39 1.57
N SER A 68 -11.09 4.38 2.40
CA SER A 68 -9.97 4.25 3.34
C SER A 68 -9.23 2.96 3.08
N ILE A 69 -7.94 2.91 3.38
CA ILE A 69 -7.05 1.79 3.06
C ILE A 69 -6.29 1.31 4.31
N LEU A 70 -5.80 0.09 4.27
CA LEU A 70 -5.01 -0.54 5.33
C LEU A 70 -3.60 -0.81 4.85
N GLU A 71 -2.61 -0.56 5.70
CA GLU A 71 -1.30 -1.19 5.55
C GLU A 71 -1.26 -2.47 6.40
N ASP A 72 -1.82 -3.53 5.83
CA ASP A 72 -2.03 -4.86 6.40
C ASP A 72 -1.26 -5.92 5.61
N TRP A 73 -0.04 -6.25 6.07
CA TRP A 73 0.93 -7.05 5.31
C TRP A 73 0.70 -8.56 5.44
N SER A 74 -0.07 -9.00 6.44
CA SER A 74 -0.34 -10.41 6.64
C SER A 74 -1.34 -10.93 5.61
N HIS A 75 -1.02 -12.04 4.95
CA HIS A 75 -1.96 -12.71 4.02
C HIS A 75 -3.27 -13.19 4.67
N ASN A 76 -3.41 -13.13 6.00
CA ASN A 76 -4.66 -13.45 6.68
C ASN A 76 -5.60 -12.23 6.79
N ASP A 77 -5.07 -11.02 6.63
CA ASP A 77 -5.78 -9.78 6.92
C ASP A 77 -6.92 -9.52 5.92
N PRO A 78 -6.79 -9.80 4.60
CA PRO A 78 -7.90 -9.65 3.66
C PRO A 78 -9.17 -10.41 4.09
N GLU A 79 -9.03 -11.64 4.58
CA GLU A 79 -10.18 -12.44 5.04
C GLU A 79 -10.76 -11.89 6.34
N TYR A 80 -9.93 -11.45 7.28
CA TYR A 80 -10.40 -10.75 8.48
C TYR A 80 -11.19 -9.49 8.10
N VAL A 81 -10.62 -8.63 7.25
CA VAL A 81 -11.26 -7.38 6.79
C VAL A 81 -12.60 -7.66 6.12
N LYS A 82 -12.67 -8.71 5.28
CA LYS A 82 -13.93 -9.19 4.68
C LYS A 82 -14.95 -9.60 5.72
N ASP A 83 -14.55 -10.41 6.70
CA ASP A 83 -15.46 -10.91 7.73
C ASP A 83 -16.01 -9.78 8.64
N PHE A 84 -15.31 -8.64 8.70
CA PHE A 84 -15.77 -7.41 9.36
C PHE A 84 -16.41 -6.38 8.41
N GLY A 85 -16.67 -6.75 7.16
CA GLY A 85 -17.51 -5.99 6.22
C GLY A 85 -16.77 -5.04 5.28
N ASN A 86 -15.45 -5.20 5.09
CA ASN A 86 -14.66 -4.42 4.12
C ASN A 86 -14.78 -2.89 4.30
N ASN A 87 -14.73 -2.41 5.54
CA ASN A 87 -14.92 -0.97 5.82
C ASN A 87 -13.70 -0.11 5.42
N GLN A 88 -12.55 -0.75 5.20
CA GLN A 88 -11.34 -0.19 4.62
C GLN A 88 -10.79 -1.23 3.63
N LEU A 89 -10.15 -0.79 2.54
CA LEU A 89 -9.54 -1.68 1.57
C LEU A 89 -8.25 -2.29 2.13
N THR A 90 -8.17 -3.62 2.06
CA THR A 90 -6.94 -4.39 2.30
C THR A 90 -5.99 -4.27 1.10
N MET A 91 -4.68 -4.44 1.31
CA MET A 91 -3.76 -4.56 0.18
C MET A 91 -3.80 -5.97 -0.46
N ASP A 92 -3.66 -6.05 -1.79
CA ASP A 92 -3.38 -7.31 -2.47
C ASP A 92 -1.86 -7.57 -2.47
N ASP A 93 -1.33 -8.04 -1.32
CA ASP A 93 0.11 -8.34 -1.21
C ASP A 93 0.54 -9.51 -2.12
N TYR A 94 -0.37 -10.40 -2.49
CA TYR A 94 -0.09 -11.43 -3.50
C TYR A 94 0.24 -10.79 -4.86
N MET A 95 -0.58 -9.83 -5.30
CA MET A 95 -0.35 -9.09 -6.54
C MET A 95 0.92 -8.23 -6.44
N HIS A 96 1.11 -7.50 -5.35
CA HIS A 96 2.33 -6.72 -5.09
C HIS A 96 3.59 -7.59 -5.22
N THR A 97 3.61 -8.72 -4.51
CA THR A 97 4.70 -9.68 -4.54
C THR A 97 4.95 -10.22 -5.95
N GLN A 98 3.90 -10.54 -6.72
CA GLN A 98 4.09 -11.07 -8.08
C GLN A 98 4.55 -10.02 -9.08
N LEU A 99 4.10 -8.77 -8.97
CA LEU A 99 4.62 -7.64 -9.73
C LEU A 99 6.13 -7.52 -9.51
N ILE A 100 6.58 -7.65 -8.27
CA ILE A 100 8.01 -7.60 -7.95
C ILE A 100 8.75 -8.80 -8.55
N TRP A 101 8.38 -10.01 -8.13
CA TRP A 101 9.18 -11.21 -8.41
C TRP A 101 9.12 -11.66 -9.86
N SER A 102 8.01 -11.42 -10.56
CA SER A 102 7.82 -11.90 -11.93
C SER A 102 8.12 -10.84 -12.99
N LEU A 103 8.20 -9.56 -12.62
CA LEU A 103 8.49 -8.47 -13.56
C LEU A 103 9.71 -7.66 -13.13
N THR A 104 9.74 -7.11 -11.91
CA THR A 104 10.70 -6.04 -11.60
C THR A 104 12.06 -6.50 -11.08
N LYS A 105 12.20 -7.73 -10.57
CA LYS A 105 13.51 -8.26 -10.18
C LYS A 105 14.45 -8.45 -11.39
N ASP A 106 15.75 -8.48 -11.07
CA ASP A 106 16.83 -8.86 -11.98
C ASP A 106 16.50 -10.17 -12.71
N MET A 107 16.85 -10.26 -13.99
CA MET A 107 16.49 -11.41 -14.83
C MET A 107 17.00 -12.76 -14.30
N ARG A 108 18.08 -12.77 -13.50
CA ARG A 108 18.65 -13.98 -12.89
C ARG A 108 17.87 -14.45 -11.66
N MET A 109 17.03 -13.59 -11.09
CA MET A 109 16.21 -13.86 -9.90
C MET A 109 14.70 -13.86 -10.20
N ARG A 110 14.32 -13.44 -11.42
CA ARG A 110 12.92 -13.27 -11.81
C ARG A 110 12.19 -14.62 -11.86
N GLY A 111 11.06 -14.68 -11.18
CA GLY A 111 10.12 -15.80 -11.22
C GLY A 111 9.36 -15.88 -12.54
N THR A 112 8.57 -16.95 -12.71
CA THR A 112 7.73 -17.13 -13.89
C THR A 112 6.42 -16.34 -13.79
N MET A 113 5.83 -15.99 -14.93
CA MET A 113 4.51 -15.34 -14.98
C MET A 113 3.37 -16.21 -14.44
N GLN A 114 3.55 -17.54 -14.39
CA GLN A 114 2.58 -18.49 -13.81
C GLN A 114 2.23 -18.16 -12.36
N ARG A 115 3.13 -17.48 -11.63
CA ARG A 115 2.92 -17.09 -10.23
C ARG A 115 1.68 -16.20 -10.02
N PHE A 116 1.29 -15.39 -11.00
CA PHE A 116 0.05 -14.59 -10.94
C PHE A 116 -1.21 -15.47 -10.91
N MET A 117 -1.10 -16.73 -11.33
CA MET A 117 -2.19 -17.71 -11.34
C MET A 117 -2.12 -18.66 -10.14
N ASP A 118 -0.97 -18.74 -9.46
CA ASP A 118 -0.75 -19.64 -8.33
C ASP A 118 -0.93 -18.91 -6.98
N TYR A 119 -0.65 -17.61 -6.94
CA TYR A 119 -0.69 -16.78 -5.75
C TYR A 119 -1.49 -15.51 -6.03
N TYR A 120 -2.73 -15.47 -5.56
CA TYR A 120 -3.65 -14.38 -5.83
C TYR A 120 -4.62 -14.17 -4.67
N LEU A 121 -5.03 -12.92 -4.46
CA LEU A 121 -6.29 -12.61 -3.76
C LEU A 121 -7.49 -12.78 -4.72
N VAL A 122 -7.33 -12.33 -5.97
CA VAL A 122 -8.35 -12.44 -7.03
C VAL A 122 -7.86 -13.32 -8.17
N ASN A 123 -8.59 -14.40 -8.46
CA ASN A 123 -8.28 -15.29 -9.58
C ASN A 123 -8.69 -14.67 -10.93
N ARG A 124 -7.74 -14.05 -11.62
CA ARG A 124 -7.98 -13.38 -12.90
C ARG A 124 -7.99 -14.30 -14.13
N ASN A 125 -7.90 -15.62 -13.96
CA ASN A 125 -8.12 -16.57 -15.06
C ASN A 125 -9.58 -16.53 -15.57
N HIS A 126 -10.50 -16.29 -14.64
CA HIS A 126 -11.95 -16.33 -14.86
C HIS A 126 -12.65 -15.23 -14.03
N ASP A 127 -12.15 -14.00 -14.13
CA ASP A 127 -12.76 -12.84 -13.49
C ASP A 127 -13.86 -12.25 -14.39
N SER A 128 -15.07 -12.78 -14.23
CA SER A 128 -16.26 -12.38 -15.00
C SER A 128 -17.48 -12.10 -14.12
N THR A 129 -17.27 -11.86 -12.83
CA THR A 129 -18.33 -11.59 -11.83
C THR A 129 -18.18 -10.18 -11.27
N GLU A 130 -19.23 -9.63 -10.69
CA GLU A 130 -19.19 -8.34 -9.99
C GLU A 130 -19.52 -8.57 -8.52
N ASN A 131 -18.95 -7.77 -7.62
CA ASN A 131 -19.24 -7.81 -6.17
C ASN A 131 -18.93 -9.16 -5.47
N THR A 132 -18.01 -9.95 -6.01
CA THR A 132 -17.59 -11.25 -5.43
C THR A 132 -16.18 -11.22 -4.84
N ALA A 133 -15.28 -10.44 -5.42
CA ALA A 133 -13.91 -10.29 -4.94
C ALA A 133 -13.90 -9.54 -3.60
N ILE A 134 -12.91 -9.83 -2.76
CA ILE A 134 -12.59 -8.98 -1.61
C ILE A 134 -12.08 -7.65 -2.19
N PRO A 135 -12.74 -6.51 -1.90
CA PRO A 135 -12.29 -5.23 -2.40
C PRO A 135 -10.93 -4.89 -1.80
N ASN A 136 -9.97 -4.57 -2.66
CA ASN A 136 -8.57 -4.41 -2.32
C ASN A 136 -7.94 -3.27 -3.13
N TYR A 137 -6.72 -2.89 -2.78
CA TYR A 137 -5.87 -2.04 -3.61
C TYR A 137 -4.54 -2.72 -3.91
N SER A 138 -4.00 -2.46 -5.10
CA SER A 138 -2.73 -3.02 -5.55
C SER A 138 -1.69 -1.92 -5.80
N PHE A 139 -0.41 -2.27 -5.66
CA PHE A 139 0.67 -1.33 -5.96
C PHE A 139 1.97 -2.06 -6.37
N VAL A 140 2.79 -1.40 -7.18
CA VAL A 140 4.13 -1.91 -7.53
C VAL A 140 5.16 -1.53 -6.47
N ARG A 141 5.10 -0.28 -5.97
CA ARG A 141 5.98 0.26 -4.93
C ARG A 141 5.20 1.19 -4.01
N ALA A 142 5.69 1.36 -2.79
CA ALA A 142 5.22 2.36 -1.83
C ALA A 142 6.37 3.29 -1.43
N HIS A 143 6.15 4.18 -0.48
CA HIS A 143 7.18 5.08 0.02
C HIS A 143 8.31 4.32 0.75
N ASP A 144 7.96 3.20 1.38
CA ASP A 144 8.80 2.29 2.15
C ASP A 144 9.02 0.94 1.43
N SER A 145 8.00 0.39 0.75
CA SER A 145 8.15 -0.82 -0.05
C SER A 145 8.87 -0.56 -1.39
N GLU A 146 9.94 -1.31 -1.62
CA GLU A 146 10.76 -1.27 -2.85
C GLU A 146 11.41 0.10 -3.16
N VAL A 147 11.50 0.98 -2.15
CA VAL A 147 12.22 2.27 -2.23
C VAL A 147 13.27 2.36 -1.14
N GLN A 148 12.86 2.45 0.13
CA GLN A 148 13.81 2.68 1.22
C GLN A 148 14.78 1.50 1.39
N THR A 149 14.35 0.27 1.10
CA THR A 149 15.18 -0.94 1.15
C THR A 149 16.23 -0.96 0.04
N VAL A 150 15.90 -0.46 -1.17
CA VAL A 150 16.85 -0.31 -2.28
C VAL A 150 17.89 0.75 -1.96
N ILE A 151 17.45 1.89 -1.43
CA ILE A 151 18.35 2.96 -0.98
C ILE A 151 19.25 2.46 0.16
N ALA A 152 18.70 1.75 1.14
CA ALA A 152 19.44 1.15 2.24
C ALA A 152 20.47 0.11 1.77
N GLN A 153 20.18 -0.64 0.70
CA GLN A 153 21.16 -1.55 0.08
C GLN A 153 22.31 -0.76 -0.56
N ILE A 154 22.02 0.31 -1.29
CA ILE A 154 23.07 1.16 -1.87
C ILE A 154 23.94 1.75 -0.75
N ILE A 155 23.33 2.23 0.34
CA ILE A 155 24.05 2.79 1.48
C ILE A 155 24.94 1.75 2.14
N SER A 156 24.45 0.52 2.38
CA SER A 156 25.26 -0.52 3.02
C SER A 156 26.45 -0.94 2.15
N GLU A 157 26.33 -0.89 0.82
CA GLU A 157 27.44 -1.16 -0.09
C GLU A 157 28.46 -0.01 -0.16
N LEU A 158 28.02 1.25 -0.09
CA LEU A 158 28.90 2.43 -0.09
C LEU A 158 29.57 2.65 1.28
N HIS A 159 28.86 2.34 2.36
CA HIS A 159 29.24 2.59 3.75
C HIS A 159 29.14 1.29 4.57
N PRO A 160 30.06 0.33 4.41
CA PRO A 160 29.95 -1.00 5.02
C PRO A 160 29.95 -0.99 6.56
N ASP A 161 30.46 0.08 7.18
CA ASP A 161 30.48 0.24 8.64
C ASP A 161 29.20 0.89 9.20
N VAL A 162 28.22 1.23 8.35
CA VAL A 162 26.95 1.81 8.78
C VAL A 162 26.16 0.80 9.62
N LYS A 163 25.74 1.21 10.83
CA LYS A 163 25.01 0.32 11.75
C LYS A 163 23.56 0.10 11.33
N ASN A 164 22.93 1.12 10.75
CA ASN A 164 21.54 1.07 10.30
C ASN A 164 21.40 1.87 9.00
N SER A 165 21.36 1.17 7.86
CA SER A 165 21.20 1.81 6.55
C SER A 165 19.75 2.28 6.27
N LEU A 166 18.78 1.91 7.10
CA LEU A 166 17.41 2.44 7.06
C LEU A 166 17.26 3.77 7.82
N ALA A 167 18.30 4.19 8.56
CA ALA A 167 18.36 5.50 9.21
C ALA A 167 19.66 6.24 8.81
N PRO A 168 19.84 6.57 7.51
CA PRO A 168 21.06 7.19 7.03
C PRO A 168 21.18 8.66 7.44
N THR A 169 22.41 9.18 7.42
CA THR A 169 22.63 10.63 7.43
C THR A 169 22.18 11.26 6.11
N ALA A 170 21.97 12.58 6.11
CA ALA A 170 21.61 13.31 4.89
C ALA A 170 22.67 13.15 3.79
N ASP A 171 23.95 13.11 4.15
CA ASP A 171 25.06 12.92 3.19
C ASP A 171 25.04 11.52 2.58
N GLN A 172 24.86 10.47 3.40
CA GLN A 172 24.73 9.09 2.93
C GLN A 172 23.53 8.93 1.99
N LEU A 173 22.41 9.57 2.33
CA LEU A 173 21.20 9.55 1.50
C LEU A 173 21.44 10.27 0.15
N ALA A 174 22.09 11.43 0.16
CA ALA A 174 22.40 12.18 -1.05
C ALA A 174 23.37 11.42 -1.97
N GLU A 175 24.34 10.71 -1.43
CA GLU A 175 25.23 9.82 -2.20
C GLU A 175 24.47 8.64 -2.80
N ALA A 176 23.63 7.97 -2.00
CA ALA A 176 22.84 6.84 -2.45
C ALA A 176 21.88 7.22 -3.60
N PHE A 177 21.24 8.39 -3.51
CA PHE A 177 20.38 8.87 -4.58
C PHE A 177 21.13 9.15 -5.89
N LYS A 178 22.41 9.54 -5.86
CA LYS A 178 23.19 9.68 -7.11
C LYS A 178 23.37 8.33 -7.80
N VAL A 179 23.64 7.28 -7.04
CA VAL A 179 23.75 5.91 -7.56
C VAL A 179 22.39 5.42 -8.08
N TYR A 180 21.35 5.54 -7.26
CA TYR A 180 19.98 5.15 -7.60
C TYR A 180 19.50 5.84 -8.90
N ASN A 181 19.64 7.16 -9.01
CA ASN A 181 19.18 7.94 -10.17
C ASN A 181 19.94 7.62 -11.46
N ASN A 182 21.21 7.18 -11.34
CA ASN A 182 21.99 6.74 -12.50
C ASN A 182 21.60 5.31 -12.91
N ASP A 183 21.35 4.43 -11.95
CA ASP A 183 20.92 3.05 -12.17
C ASP A 183 19.53 2.96 -12.81
N GLU A 184 18.59 3.82 -12.40
CA GLU A 184 17.24 3.89 -12.97
C GLU A 184 17.23 4.19 -14.48
N LYS A 185 18.31 4.79 -15.00
CA LYS A 185 18.45 5.11 -16.44
C LYS A 185 19.13 4.01 -17.24
N GLN A 186 19.70 3.00 -16.59
CA GLN A 186 20.39 1.91 -17.28
C GLN A 186 19.41 0.86 -17.80
N ALA A 187 19.81 0.18 -18.87
CA ALA A 187 19.15 -1.04 -19.35
C ALA A 187 19.49 -2.24 -18.46
N ASP A 188 20.75 -2.33 -18.02
CA ASP A 188 21.24 -3.30 -17.03
C ASP A 188 21.32 -2.60 -15.67
N LYS A 189 20.32 -2.89 -14.82
CA LYS A 189 20.11 -2.27 -13.51
C LYS A 189 20.67 -3.18 -12.43
N LYS A 190 21.44 -2.61 -11.51
CA LYS A 190 21.94 -3.32 -10.33
C LYS A 190 20.98 -3.21 -9.14
N TYR A 191 20.30 -2.08 -8.99
CA TYR A 191 19.53 -1.77 -7.78
C TYR A 191 18.04 -1.54 -8.06
N THR A 192 17.73 -0.79 -9.10
CA THR A 192 16.40 -0.30 -9.40
C THR A 192 15.56 -1.32 -10.18
N GLN A 193 14.24 -1.18 -10.07
CA GLN A 193 13.27 -2.10 -10.64
C GLN A 193 13.32 -2.15 -12.18
N TYR A 194 13.25 -3.36 -12.73
CA TYR A 194 13.08 -3.62 -14.16
C TYR A 194 11.62 -3.51 -14.60
N THR A 195 11.39 -3.34 -15.91
CA THR A 195 10.08 -3.47 -16.57
C THR A 195 8.91 -2.75 -15.88
N MET A 196 9.18 -1.59 -15.27
CA MET A 196 8.16 -0.78 -14.61
C MET A 196 6.93 -0.50 -15.50
N PRO A 197 7.07 -0.21 -16.81
CA PRO A 197 5.90 -0.05 -17.68
C PRO A 197 5.00 -1.30 -17.75
N SER A 198 5.57 -2.51 -17.76
CA SER A 198 4.80 -3.75 -17.79
C SER A 198 4.11 -4.03 -16.45
N ALA A 199 4.77 -3.72 -15.33
CA ALA A 199 4.16 -3.83 -14.01
C ALA A 199 2.96 -2.89 -13.86
N TYR A 200 3.08 -1.64 -14.31
CA TYR A 200 1.95 -0.70 -14.35
C TYR A 200 0.89 -1.07 -15.38
N ALA A 201 1.25 -1.66 -16.52
CA ALA A 201 0.26 -2.15 -17.47
C ALA A 201 -0.61 -3.24 -16.83
N MET A 202 -0.03 -4.17 -16.08
CA MET A 202 -0.82 -5.16 -15.33
C MET A 202 -1.63 -4.52 -14.22
N LEU A 203 -1.03 -3.63 -13.41
CA LEU A 203 -1.72 -2.94 -12.32
C LEU A 203 -2.98 -2.18 -12.83
N LEU A 204 -2.83 -1.41 -13.91
CA LEU A 204 -3.86 -0.51 -14.41
C LEU A 204 -4.89 -1.17 -15.34
N THR A 205 -4.73 -2.47 -15.64
CA THR A 205 -5.68 -3.21 -16.48
C THR A 205 -6.30 -4.42 -15.79
N ASN A 206 -5.83 -4.75 -14.58
CA ASN A 206 -6.44 -5.76 -13.76
C ASN A 206 -7.84 -5.30 -13.29
N LYS A 207 -8.82 -6.20 -13.42
CA LYS A 207 -10.13 -6.06 -12.80
C LYS A 207 -10.06 -6.41 -11.31
N ASP A 208 -11.05 -5.93 -10.54
CA ASP A 208 -11.25 -6.22 -9.11
C ASP A 208 -10.07 -5.85 -8.20
N THR A 209 -9.47 -4.69 -8.49
CA THR A 209 -8.53 -3.99 -7.61
C THR A 209 -8.67 -2.50 -7.88
N VAL A 210 -8.45 -1.69 -6.84
CA VAL A 210 -8.09 -0.27 -7.00
C VAL A 210 -6.61 -0.17 -7.36
#